data_AF-A0A1C5GAK6-F1
#
_entry.id   AF-A0A1C5GAK6-F1
#
_cell.length_a   1.000
_cell.length_b   1.000
_cell.length_c   1.000
_cell.angle_alpha   90.00
_cell.angle_beta   90.00
_cell.angle_gamma   90.00
#
_symmetry.space_group_name_H-M   'P 1'
#
loop_
_entity.id
_entity.type
_entity.pdbx_description
1 polymer ?
#
loop_
_entity_poly.entity_id
_entity_poly.type
_entity_poly.pdbx_seq_one_letter_code
_entity_poly.pdbx_strand_id
1 'polypeptide(L)'
;MTSPGWPDIVARLHDTLSGCDRDTDLELAAGPRRLHLMVRRNTVRGVCPPYDEPRLAELGWQAPRGVGGWWYETPRTAEGLRWWSGFAARTAATVLTTEPGALSCQILPPTGPRVRPEPTVPPVPRVRAAGRPPAGEPAAEEPAAEEPAAEERTAGRPPAGEPAAEGAATGGASVLDLLSDAGARRDLPGYLGILAATAVCVPLAAEPGPDRDVPWTIVTDPTGAPLLPVFTSPDALTAFAGEGVPFVAVPCADLLADWPDPTWGLVVDAGTPRALALGAASLAALLAANPPTG
;
A
#
# COMPACT_ATOMS: atom_id res chain seq x y z
N MET A 1 11.88 -22.71 -31.94
CA MET A 1 11.97 -22.22 -30.55
C MET A 1 10.71 -21.43 -30.30
N THR A 2 9.82 -21.94 -29.45
CA THR A 2 8.57 -21.26 -29.06
C THR A 2 8.89 -19.95 -28.36
N SER A 3 8.21 -18.87 -28.74
CA SER A 3 8.30 -17.59 -28.02
C SER A 3 7.87 -17.79 -26.56
N PRO A 4 8.54 -17.17 -25.59
CA PRO A 4 8.19 -17.32 -24.19
C PRO A 4 6.78 -16.78 -23.93
N GLY A 5 5.99 -17.50 -23.15
CA GLY A 5 4.71 -17.01 -22.64
C GLY A 5 4.89 -16.15 -21.38
N TRP A 6 3.83 -15.47 -20.95
CA TRP A 6 3.82 -14.73 -19.68
C TRP A 6 4.19 -15.58 -18.45
N PRO A 7 3.76 -16.85 -18.32
CA PRO A 7 4.22 -17.71 -17.23
C PRO A 7 5.74 -17.95 -17.23
N ASP A 8 6.36 -18.09 -18.42
CA ASP A 8 7.81 -18.27 -18.54
C ASP A 8 8.57 -17.00 -18.13
N ILE A 9 7.99 -15.82 -18.41
CA ILE A 9 8.53 -14.53 -17.99
C ILE A 9 8.48 -14.41 -16.46
N VAL A 10 7.36 -14.79 -15.84
CA VAL A 10 7.21 -14.78 -14.37
C VAL A 10 8.26 -15.70 -13.73
N ALA A 11 8.38 -16.94 -14.20
CA ALA A 11 9.36 -17.89 -13.67
C ALA A 11 10.79 -17.36 -13.79
N ARG A 12 11.17 -16.87 -14.99
CA ARG A 12 12.51 -16.32 -15.22
C ARG A 12 12.80 -15.10 -14.36
N LEU A 13 11.82 -14.21 -14.19
CA LEU A 13 11.98 -13.03 -13.34
C LEU A 13 12.13 -13.44 -11.88
N HIS A 14 11.34 -14.41 -11.40
CA HIS A 14 11.47 -14.94 -10.05
C HIS A 14 12.86 -15.54 -9.80
N ASP A 15 13.35 -16.37 -10.72
CA ASP A 15 14.68 -16.97 -10.64
C ASP A 15 15.77 -15.89 -10.61
N THR A 16 15.63 -14.86 -11.46
CA THR A 16 16.60 -13.76 -11.51
C THR A 16 16.61 -12.97 -10.21
N LEU A 17 15.43 -12.59 -9.69
CA LEU A 17 15.31 -11.84 -8.43
C LEU A 17 15.82 -12.65 -7.23
N SER A 18 15.55 -13.96 -7.21
CA SER A 18 15.98 -14.87 -6.14
C SER A 18 17.48 -15.13 -6.19
N GLY A 19 18.09 -15.12 -7.37
CA GLY A 19 19.53 -15.30 -7.57
C GLY A 19 20.38 -14.04 -7.38
N CYS A 20 19.77 -12.88 -7.12
CA CYS A 20 20.54 -11.68 -6.79
C CYS A 20 21.19 -11.86 -5.40
N ASP A 21 22.51 -11.80 -5.26
CA ASP A 21 23.16 -11.82 -3.91
C ASP A 21 23.61 -10.43 -3.45
N ARG A 22 23.42 -9.42 -4.30
CA ARG A 22 23.87 -8.03 -4.11
C ARG A 22 22.81 -7.06 -4.60
N ASP A 23 22.97 -5.79 -4.23
CA ASP A 23 22.15 -4.72 -4.78
C ASP A 23 22.25 -4.73 -6.31
N THR A 24 21.12 -4.91 -6.96
CA THR A 24 21.01 -5.17 -8.39
C THR A 24 19.86 -4.35 -8.94
N ASP A 25 20.08 -3.63 -10.03
CA ASP A 25 19.03 -2.97 -10.77
C ASP A 25 18.66 -3.88 -11.96
N LEU A 26 17.37 -4.05 -12.24
CA LEU A 26 16.87 -4.76 -13.40
C LEU A 26 15.96 -3.83 -14.20
N GLU A 27 15.98 -3.99 -15.51
CA GLU A 27 15.08 -3.29 -16.42
C GLU A 27 14.28 -4.34 -17.20
N LEU A 28 12.96 -4.14 -17.22
CA LEU A 28 12.05 -4.78 -18.16
C LEU A 28 11.72 -3.75 -19.25
N ALA A 29 12.06 -4.04 -20.49
CA ALA A 29 11.87 -3.10 -21.59
C ALA A 29 11.10 -3.72 -22.75
N ALA A 30 10.20 -2.93 -23.35
CA ALA A 30 9.56 -3.23 -24.62
C ALA A 30 9.55 -1.95 -25.46
N GLY A 31 10.39 -1.90 -26.50
CA GLY A 31 10.58 -0.69 -27.31
C GLY A 31 11.03 0.51 -26.46
N PRO A 32 10.28 1.64 -26.45
CA PRO A 32 10.61 2.81 -25.64
C PRO A 32 10.14 2.72 -24.18
N ARG A 33 9.30 1.74 -23.84
CA ARG A 33 8.71 1.64 -22.50
C ARG A 33 9.57 0.76 -21.61
N ARG A 34 9.82 1.23 -20.37
CA ARG A 34 10.74 0.58 -19.43
C ARG A 34 10.16 0.56 -18.02
N LEU A 35 10.30 -0.57 -17.33
CA LEU A 35 10.00 -0.75 -15.92
C LEU A 35 11.31 -1.10 -15.20
N HIS A 36 11.65 -0.31 -14.18
CA HIS A 36 12.87 -0.52 -13.40
C HIS A 36 12.54 -1.25 -12.10
N LEU A 37 13.33 -2.26 -11.76
CA LEU A 37 13.27 -2.98 -10.50
C LEU A 37 14.60 -2.81 -9.78
N MET A 38 14.57 -2.28 -8.58
CA MET A 38 15.72 -2.02 -7.73
C MET A 38 15.70 -3.05 -6.61
N VAL A 39 16.50 -4.09 -6.74
CA VAL A 39 16.69 -5.10 -5.70
C VAL A 39 17.77 -4.57 -4.76
N ARG A 40 17.42 -4.36 -3.50
CA ARG A 40 18.33 -3.92 -2.43
C ARG A 40 18.48 -5.01 -1.39
N ARG A 41 19.31 -4.77 -0.38
CA ARG A 41 19.54 -5.73 0.71
C ARG A 41 18.23 -6.25 1.34
N ASN A 42 17.29 -5.35 1.64
CA ASN A 42 16.09 -5.70 2.41
C ASN A 42 14.78 -5.43 1.64
N THR A 43 14.84 -4.78 0.49
CA THR A 43 13.64 -4.36 -0.25
C THR A 43 13.80 -4.61 -1.74
N VAL A 44 12.66 -4.75 -2.42
CA VAL A 44 12.57 -4.68 -3.88
C VAL A 44 11.62 -3.56 -4.21
N ARG A 45 12.09 -2.60 -5.00
CA ARG A 45 11.32 -1.44 -5.42
C ARG A 45 11.15 -1.43 -6.93
N GLY A 46 9.93 -1.32 -7.41
CA GLY A 46 9.62 -1.06 -8.80
C GLY A 46 9.41 0.43 -9.04
N VAL A 47 9.85 0.93 -10.20
CA VAL A 47 9.53 2.27 -10.71
C VAL A 47 9.10 2.17 -12.16
N CYS A 48 7.87 2.60 -12.44
CA CYS A 48 7.28 2.66 -13.75
C CYS A 48 6.98 4.12 -14.14
N PRO A 49 7.45 4.62 -15.28
CA PRO A 49 7.01 5.91 -15.80
C PRO A 49 5.48 5.95 -16.01
N PRO A 50 4.86 7.13 -16.04
CA PRO A 50 3.40 7.30 -16.17
C PRO A 50 2.93 7.01 -17.61
N TYR A 51 3.14 5.80 -18.12
CA TYR A 51 2.74 5.41 -19.47
C TYR A 51 1.22 5.24 -19.61
N ASP A 52 0.57 4.77 -18.55
CA ASP A 52 -0.87 4.56 -18.45
C ASP A 52 -1.27 4.63 -16.98
N GLU A 53 -1.48 5.84 -16.49
CA GLU A 53 -1.70 6.13 -15.07
C GLU A 53 -2.94 5.44 -14.47
N PRO A 54 -4.11 5.43 -15.15
CA PRO A 54 -5.28 4.69 -14.65
C PRO A 54 -4.99 3.21 -14.46
N ARG A 55 -4.34 2.56 -15.43
CA ARG A 55 -4.00 1.14 -15.32
C ARG A 55 -2.95 0.85 -14.26
N LEU A 56 -1.99 1.76 -14.05
CA LEU A 56 -1.01 1.65 -12.98
C LEU A 56 -1.70 1.75 -11.61
N ALA A 57 -2.64 2.67 -11.44
CA ALA A 57 -3.45 2.79 -10.23
C ALA A 57 -4.29 1.53 -9.98
N GLU A 58 -4.96 0.99 -11.00
CA GLU A 58 -5.74 -0.26 -10.91
C GLU A 58 -4.88 -1.47 -10.53
N LEU A 59 -3.65 -1.53 -11.04
CA LEU A 59 -2.69 -2.57 -10.67
C LEU A 59 -2.20 -2.43 -9.22
N GLY A 60 -2.40 -1.26 -8.58
CA GLY A 60 -1.97 -0.99 -7.21
C GLY A 60 -0.62 -0.29 -7.10
N TRP A 61 -0.11 0.29 -8.20
CA TRP A 61 1.07 1.15 -8.12
C TRP A 61 0.78 2.41 -7.33
N GLN A 62 1.78 2.92 -6.61
CA GLN A 62 1.66 4.15 -5.84
C GLN A 62 2.00 5.34 -6.73
N ALA A 63 1.18 6.39 -6.65
CA ALA A 63 1.38 7.61 -7.41
C ALA A 63 2.73 8.27 -7.07
N PRO A 64 3.38 8.93 -8.04
CA PRO A 64 4.64 9.62 -7.81
C PRO A 64 4.44 10.80 -6.84
N ARG A 65 5.27 10.88 -5.79
CA ARG A 65 5.32 12.03 -4.87
C ARG A 65 6.29 13.10 -5.41
N GLY A 66 6.03 13.63 -6.61
CA GLY A 66 6.84 14.67 -7.27
C GLY A 66 7.39 14.26 -8.64
N VAL A 67 8.61 14.70 -8.98
CA VAL A 67 9.28 14.36 -10.25
C VAL A 67 9.79 12.92 -10.18
N GLY A 68 8.90 11.96 -10.42
CA GLY A 68 9.20 10.53 -10.34
C GLY A 68 8.20 9.68 -11.10
N GLY A 69 8.51 8.40 -11.29
CA GLY A 69 7.56 7.41 -11.79
C GLY A 69 6.65 6.89 -10.69
N TRP A 70 5.56 6.25 -11.10
CA TRP A 70 4.77 5.37 -10.25
C TRP A 70 5.69 4.32 -9.63
N TRP A 71 5.48 4.01 -8.35
CA TRP A 71 6.39 3.12 -7.64
C TRP A 71 5.65 2.14 -6.75
N TYR A 72 6.33 1.06 -6.39
CA TYR A 72 5.85 0.10 -5.40
C TYR A 72 7.06 -0.51 -4.72
N GLU A 73 6.98 -0.84 -3.44
CA GLU A 73 8.09 -1.42 -2.69
C GLU A 73 7.57 -2.54 -1.79
N THR A 74 8.31 -3.65 -1.72
CA THR A 74 8.05 -4.72 -0.74
C THR A 74 9.33 -5.10 -0.02
N PRO A 75 9.21 -5.77 1.14
CA PRO A 75 10.30 -6.53 1.71
C PRO A 75 10.84 -7.56 0.73
N ARG A 76 12.16 -7.78 0.80
CA ARG A 76 12.86 -8.79 0.02
C ARG A 76 12.83 -10.16 0.71
N THR A 77 11.63 -10.72 0.81
CA THR A 77 11.39 -12.08 1.30
C THR A 77 11.12 -13.02 0.12
N ALA A 78 11.22 -14.34 0.31
CA ALA A 78 10.92 -15.30 -0.76
C ALA A 78 9.48 -15.12 -1.32
N GLU A 79 8.54 -14.79 -0.44
CA GLU A 79 7.17 -14.47 -0.82
C GLU A 79 7.06 -13.13 -1.56
N GLY A 80 7.72 -12.08 -1.06
CA GLY A 80 7.80 -10.78 -1.74
C GLY A 80 8.40 -10.90 -3.14
N LEU A 81 9.44 -11.72 -3.32
CA LEU A 81 10.05 -11.99 -4.63
C LEU A 81 9.12 -12.76 -5.58
N ARG A 82 8.35 -13.73 -5.06
CA ARG A 82 7.32 -14.42 -5.85
C ARG A 82 6.23 -13.45 -6.29
N TRP A 83 5.71 -12.65 -5.35
CA TRP A 83 4.71 -11.63 -5.64
C TRP A 83 5.22 -10.64 -6.69
N TRP A 84 6.44 -10.11 -6.53
CA TRP A 84 7.05 -9.16 -7.45
C TRP A 84 7.18 -9.70 -8.86
N SER A 85 7.57 -10.98 -9.01
CA SER A 85 7.70 -11.59 -10.33
C SER A 85 6.37 -11.59 -11.10
N GLY A 86 5.27 -11.91 -10.43
CA GLY A 86 3.92 -11.86 -11.00
C GLY A 86 3.44 -10.43 -11.24
N PHE A 87 3.67 -9.54 -10.28
CA PHE A 87 3.26 -8.14 -10.35
C PHE A 87 3.97 -7.37 -11.48
N ALA A 88 5.29 -7.51 -11.60
CA ALA A 88 6.08 -6.89 -12.66
C ALA A 88 5.73 -7.45 -14.04
N ALA A 89 5.46 -8.76 -14.16
CA ALA A 89 5.01 -9.35 -15.42
C ALA A 89 3.61 -8.86 -15.83
N ARG A 90 2.65 -8.78 -14.90
CA ARG A 90 1.32 -8.20 -15.17
C ARG A 90 1.41 -6.73 -15.57
N THR A 91 2.27 -5.97 -14.88
CA THR A 91 2.56 -4.58 -15.24
C THR A 91 3.13 -4.51 -16.66
N ALA A 92 4.14 -5.31 -16.98
CA ALA A 92 4.73 -5.37 -18.31
C ALA A 92 3.69 -5.71 -19.39
N ALA A 93 2.82 -6.69 -19.15
CA ALA A 93 1.75 -7.09 -20.06
C ALA A 93 0.73 -5.97 -20.33
N THR A 94 0.50 -5.14 -19.32
CA THR A 94 -0.56 -4.12 -19.33
C THR A 94 -0.07 -2.80 -19.88
N VAL A 95 1.14 -2.37 -19.50
CA VAL A 95 1.66 -1.03 -19.78
C VAL A 95 2.89 -1.01 -20.66
N LEU A 96 3.64 -2.11 -20.84
CA LEU A 96 4.82 -2.13 -21.72
C LEU A 96 4.50 -2.74 -23.09
N THR A 97 3.95 -3.95 -23.12
CA THR A 97 3.65 -4.70 -24.34
C THR A 97 2.65 -5.82 -24.08
N THR A 98 1.78 -6.12 -25.05
CA THR A 98 0.91 -7.31 -25.01
C THR A 98 1.63 -8.57 -25.51
N GLU A 99 2.74 -8.41 -26.24
CA GLU A 99 3.54 -9.49 -26.82
C GLU A 99 4.69 -9.88 -25.88
N PRO A 100 4.66 -11.07 -25.26
CA PRO A 100 5.69 -11.47 -24.30
C PRO A 100 7.08 -11.63 -24.94
N GLY A 101 7.14 -12.01 -26.23
CA GLY A 101 8.40 -12.12 -26.96
C GLY A 101 9.11 -10.78 -27.23
N ALA A 102 8.41 -9.66 -27.11
CA ALA A 102 8.97 -8.32 -27.27
C ALA A 102 9.59 -7.77 -25.96
N LEU A 103 9.36 -8.45 -24.83
CA LEU A 103 9.86 -8.04 -23.53
C LEU A 103 11.30 -8.52 -23.35
N SER A 104 12.23 -7.59 -23.13
CA SER A 104 13.59 -7.89 -22.68
C SER A 104 13.71 -7.68 -21.18
N CYS A 105 14.50 -8.52 -20.52
CA CYS A 105 14.88 -8.36 -19.12
C CYS A 105 16.41 -8.24 -19.06
N GLN A 106 16.90 -7.15 -18.50
CA GLN A 106 18.34 -6.85 -18.41
C GLN A 106 18.71 -6.51 -16.98
N ILE A 107 19.86 -7.01 -16.52
CA ILE A 107 20.46 -6.58 -15.26
C ILE A 107 21.32 -5.36 -15.55
N LEU A 108 21.00 -4.24 -14.90
CA LEU A 108 21.74 -2.99 -14.98
C LEU A 108 22.80 -2.92 -13.87
N PRO A 109 23.98 -2.32 -14.13
CA PRO A 109 24.91 -2.00 -13.06
C PRO A 109 24.24 -1.03 -12.07
N PRO A 110 24.43 -1.19 -10.75
CA PRO A 110 23.72 -0.40 -9.75
C PRO A 110 24.05 1.08 -9.94
N THR A 111 23.02 1.89 -10.18
CA THR A 111 23.19 3.32 -10.44
C THR A 111 23.18 4.06 -9.09
N GLY A 112 24.34 4.17 -8.44
CA GLY A 112 24.50 4.93 -7.20
C GLY A 112 25.95 4.96 -6.68
N PRO A 113 26.41 6.06 -6.02
CA PRO A 113 27.77 6.17 -5.54
C PRO A 113 28.02 5.15 -4.41
N ARG A 114 28.97 4.23 -4.63
CA ARG A 114 29.48 3.33 -3.60
C ARG A 114 30.26 4.15 -2.57
N VAL A 115 29.60 4.60 -1.50
CA VAL A 115 30.33 5.04 -0.31
C VAL A 115 30.93 3.80 0.34
N ARG A 116 32.20 3.56 0.05
CA ARG A 116 33.03 2.59 0.77
C ARG A 116 33.09 3.05 2.23
N PRO A 117 32.79 2.20 3.23
CA PRO A 117 33.05 2.57 4.61
C PRO A 117 34.56 2.79 4.77
N GLU A 118 34.95 4.05 4.95
CA GLU A 118 36.31 4.44 5.25
C GLU A 118 36.62 4.05 6.70
N PRO A 119 37.82 3.50 7.01
CA PRO A 119 38.13 3.05 8.36
C PRO A 119 38.10 4.22 9.34
N THR A 120 37.35 4.07 10.43
CA THR A 120 37.26 5.03 11.53
C THR A 120 38.65 5.38 12.09
N VAL A 121 39.11 6.60 11.85
CA VAL A 121 40.21 7.22 12.60
C VAL A 121 39.59 8.00 13.77
N PRO A 122 40.06 7.81 15.02
CA PRO A 122 39.49 8.47 16.20
C PRO A 122 39.84 9.97 16.23
N PRO A 123 39.04 10.80 16.93
CA PRO A 123 39.19 12.24 16.91
C PRO A 123 40.36 12.70 17.79
N VAL A 124 41.19 13.60 17.27
CA VAL A 124 42.15 14.39 18.04
C VAL A 124 41.52 15.72 18.47
N PRO A 125 41.74 16.18 19.72
CA PRO A 125 41.20 17.45 20.22
C PRO A 125 42.19 18.62 20.02
N ARG A 126 41.64 19.86 20.13
CA ARG A 126 42.26 21.18 20.45
C ARG A 126 41.86 22.26 19.41
N VAL A 127 41.65 23.55 19.69
CA VAL A 127 41.78 24.42 20.89
C VAL A 127 41.05 25.75 20.56
N ARG A 128 40.54 26.45 21.59
CA ARG A 128 40.02 27.83 21.53
C ARG A 128 41.12 28.85 21.16
N ALA A 129 40.77 29.89 20.39
CA ALA A 129 41.41 31.21 20.49
C ALA A 129 40.46 32.32 20.03
N ALA A 130 40.61 33.48 20.68
CA ALA A 130 39.70 34.62 20.69
C ALA A 130 40.06 35.70 19.66
N GLY A 131 39.12 36.61 19.37
CA GLY A 131 39.37 37.86 18.66
C GLY A 131 38.09 38.66 18.38
N ARG A 132 37.91 39.80 19.05
CA ARG A 132 36.82 40.80 18.91
C ARG A 132 37.20 41.86 17.83
N PRO A 133 36.38 42.89 17.50
CA PRO A 133 36.06 43.37 16.13
C PRO A 133 36.71 44.77 15.86
N PRO A 134 36.32 45.61 14.86
CA PRO A 134 35.04 46.37 14.87
C PRO A 134 34.44 46.81 13.50
N ALA A 135 33.21 47.37 13.61
CA ALA A 135 32.62 48.51 12.88
C ALA A 135 32.12 48.37 11.42
N GLY A 136 30.82 48.69 11.22
CA GLY A 136 30.25 49.08 9.93
C GLY A 136 28.73 48.88 9.81
N GLU A 137 27.94 49.70 10.49
CA GLU A 137 26.54 50.05 10.13
C GLU A 137 26.56 51.43 9.42
N PRO A 138 25.48 51.96 8.80
CA PRO A 138 24.12 51.42 8.62
C PRO A 138 23.53 51.62 7.20
N ALA A 139 22.33 51.09 6.93
CA ALA A 139 21.21 51.82 6.29
C ALA A 139 19.96 50.93 6.28
N ALA A 140 18.98 51.31 7.08
CA ALA A 140 17.64 50.76 7.10
C ALA A 140 16.73 51.61 6.20
N GLU A 141 15.95 50.96 5.34
CA GLU A 141 14.72 51.51 4.77
C GLU A 141 13.55 50.61 5.19
N GLU A 142 12.61 51.24 5.90
CA GLU A 142 11.22 50.85 6.19
C GLU A 142 10.33 51.17 4.95
N PRO A 143 8.99 50.98 4.98
CA PRO A 143 8.16 49.83 5.34
C PRO A 143 7.07 49.58 4.25
N ALA A 144 6.10 48.71 4.52
CA ALA A 144 4.65 48.92 4.36
C ALA A 144 3.88 47.66 3.91
N ALA A 145 2.94 47.29 4.77
CA ALA A 145 1.92 46.28 4.59
C ALA A 145 0.87 46.67 3.55
N GLU A 146 0.32 45.66 2.86
CA GLU A 146 -1.04 45.71 2.32
C GLU A 146 -1.72 44.34 2.53
N GLU A 147 -2.75 44.34 3.38
CA GLU A 147 -3.93 43.48 3.27
C GLU A 147 -4.93 44.16 2.30
N PRO A 148 -5.75 43.40 1.56
CA PRO A 148 -7.12 43.21 2.07
C PRO A 148 -7.80 41.84 1.77
N ALA A 149 -8.50 41.36 2.79
CA ALA A 149 -9.90 40.93 2.85
C ALA A 149 -10.65 40.32 1.62
N ALA A 150 -11.17 39.11 1.87
CA ALA A 150 -12.58 38.68 1.83
C ALA A 150 -13.37 38.51 0.51
N GLU A 151 -13.85 37.25 0.38
CA GLU A 151 -15.17 36.77 -0.07
C GLU A 151 -15.75 37.15 -1.46
N GLU A 152 -16.05 36.13 -2.28
CA GLU A 152 -17.41 35.99 -2.84
C GLU A 152 -17.72 34.55 -3.29
N ARG A 153 -18.89 34.06 -2.88
CA ARG A 153 -19.50 32.81 -3.32
C ARG A 153 -20.14 33.02 -4.69
N THR A 154 -20.08 32.04 -5.58
CA THR A 154 -21.14 31.85 -6.60
C THR A 154 -21.33 30.37 -6.90
N ALA A 155 -22.57 29.93 -6.71
CA ALA A 155 -23.09 28.62 -7.06
C ALA A 155 -23.25 28.46 -8.58
N GLY A 156 -22.98 27.26 -9.10
CA GLY A 156 -23.17 26.94 -10.52
C GLY A 156 -23.20 25.43 -10.81
N ARG A 157 -24.33 24.79 -10.47
CA ARG A 157 -25.08 23.75 -11.20
C ARG A 157 -24.36 22.49 -11.77
N PRO A 158 -24.89 21.27 -11.49
CA PRO A 158 -24.38 20.01 -12.06
C PRO A 158 -24.96 19.71 -13.45
N PRO A 159 -24.31 18.87 -14.26
CA PRO A 159 -25.00 18.04 -15.25
C PRO A 159 -25.11 16.59 -14.74
N ALA A 160 -26.35 16.16 -14.56
CA ALA A 160 -26.74 14.76 -14.49
C ALA A 160 -27.10 14.25 -15.90
N GLY A 161 -26.81 12.97 -16.15
CA GLY A 161 -27.41 12.14 -17.20
C GLY A 161 -26.44 11.74 -18.30
N GLU A 162 -26.23 10.48 -18.67
CA GLU A 162 -26.69 9.16 -18.21
C GLU A 162 -25.91 8.11 -19.07
N PRO A 163 -26.12 6.79 -18.92
CA PRO A 163 -25.05 5.80 -19.04
C PRO A 163 -25.06 5.08 -20.39
N ALA A 164 -23.92 4.50 -20.76
CA ALA A 164 -23.86 3.41 -21.72
C ALA A 164 -23.14 2.26 -21.06
N ALA A 165 -23.93 1.45 -20.35
CA ALA A 165 -23.57 0.10 -19.98
C ALA A 165 -23.75 -0.83 -21.20
N GLU A 166 -23.13 -2.01 -21.06
CA GLU A 166 -23.26 -3.25 -21.84
C GLU A 166 -22.22 -3.47 -22.95
N GLY A 167 -21.41 -4.53 -22.90
CA GLY A 167 -21.34 -5.57 -21.88
C GLY A 167 -20.42 -6.71 -22.27
N ALA A 168 -19.82 -7.31 -21.25
CA ALA A 168 -19.60 -8.75 -21.15
C ALA A 168 -19.50 -9.10 -19.66
N ALA A 169 -20.68 -9.38 -19.09
CA ALA A 169 -20.81 -9.97 -17.78
C ALA A 169 -20.11 -11.34 -17.73
N THR A 170 -19.29 -11.55 -16.71
CA THR A 170 -19.29 -12.82 -15.98
C THR A 170 -19.76 -12.46 -14.58
N GLY A 171 -21.01 -12.82 -14.27
CA GLY A 171 -21.66 -12.49 -13.01
C GLY A 171 -20.99 -13.20 -11.84
N GLY A 172 -20.13 -12.48 -11.12
CA GLY A 172 -19.90 -12.69 -9.70
C GLY A 172 -20.61 -11.56 -8.97
N ALA A 173 -21.46 -11.89 -7.99
CA ALA A 173 -21.90 -10.88 -7.03
C ALA A 173 -20.66 -10.27 -6.37
N SER A 174 -20.63 -8.95 -6.18
CA SER A 174 -19.49 -8.34 -5.50
C SER A 174 -19.38 -8.91 -4.08
N VAL A 175 -18.17 -8.99 -3.53
CA VAL A 175 -17.96 -9.46 -2.16
C VAL A 175 -18.83 -8.68 -1.16
N LEU A 176 -19.01 -7.40 -1.41
CA LEU A 176 -19.86 -6.51 -0.61
C LEU A 176 -21.35 -6.90 -0.68
N ASP A 177 -21.83 -7.32 -1.86
CA ASP A 177 -23.20 -7.82 -2.03
C ASP A 177 -23.38 -9.17 -1.32
N LEU A 178 -22.38 -10.05 -1.39
CA LEU A 178 -22.39 -11.35 -0.71
C LEU A 178 -22.41 -11.19 0.82
N LEU A 179 -21.60 -10.27 1.37
CA LEU A 179 -21.62 -9.94 2.79
C LEU A 179 -22.96 -9.32 3.22
N SER A 180 -23.51 -8.43 2.41
CA SER A 180 -24.81 -7.81 2.68
C SER A 180 -25.95 -8.84 2.69
N ASP A 181 -25.94 -9.77 1.74
CA ASP A 181 -26.91 -10.85 1.60
C ASP A 181 -26.81 -11.87 2.75
N ALA A 182 -25.59 -12.28 3.13
CA ALA A 182 -25.36 -13.13 4.30
C ALA A 182 -25.82 -12.44 5.60
N GLY A 183 -25.54 -11.14 5.76
CA GLY A 183 -26.00 -10.33 6.88
C GLY A 183 -27.53 -10.24 6.95
N ALA A 184 -28.20 -10.01 5.82
CA ALA A 184 -29.66 -9.99 5.72
C ALA A 184 -30.30 -11.34 6.11
N ARG A 185 -29.65 -12.45 5.75
CA ARG A 185 -30.06 -13.81 6.16
C ARG A 185 -29.71 -14.16 7.60
N ARG A 186 -28.96 -13.31 8.32
CA ARG A 186 -28.35 -13.62 9.63
C ARG A 186 -27.52 -14.91 9.59
N ASP A 187 -26.91 -15.18 8.44
CA ASP A 187 -26.04 -16.33 8.22
C ASP A 187 -24.62 -15.95 8.64
N LEU A 188 -24.36 -16.02 9.95
CA LEU A 188 -23.07 -15.64 10.52
C LEU A 188 -21.90 -16.51 10.00
N PRO A 189 -22.03 -17.85 9.92
CA PRO A 189 -20.99 -18.68 9.31
C PRO A 189 -20.73 -18.32 7.84
N GLY A 190 -21.77 -18.11 7.04
CA GLY A 190 -21.63 -17.70 5.64
C GLY A 190 -20.98 -16.32 5.50
N TYR A 191 -21.41 -15.35 6.32
CA TYR A 191 -20.82 -14.00 6.36
C TYR A 191 -19.32 -14.07 6.64
N LEU A 192 -18.91 -14.84 7.65
CA LEU A 192 -17.51 -14.94 8.03
C LEU A 192 -16.68 -15.78 7.07
N GLY A 193 -17.27 -16.79 6.42
CA GLY A 193 -16.61 -17.51 5.33
C GLY A 193 -16.29 -16.59 4.15
N ILE A 194 -17.21 -15.69 3.80
CA ILE A 194 -16.98 -14.66 2.77
C ILE A 194 -15.93 -13.65 3.25
N LEU A 195 -16.03 -13.19 4.49
CA LEU A 195 -15.11 -12.21 5.06
C LEU A 195 -13.68 -12.77 5.13
N ALA A 196 -13.49 -14.01 5.58
CA ALA A 196 -12.19 -14.66 5.69
C ALA A 196 -11.48 -14.79 4.34
N ALA A 197 -12.22 -14.94 3.24
CA ALA A 197 -11.69 -14.97 1.88
C ALA A 197 -11.33 -13.58 1.30
N THR A 198 -11.54 -12.51 2.07
CA THR A 198 -11.41 -11.12 1.62
C THR A 198 -10.27 -10.41 2.36
N ALA A 199 -9.62 -9.46 1.69
CA ALA A 199 -8.70 -8.54 2.36
C ALA A 199 -9.49 -7.44 3.10
N VAL A 200 -9.12 -7.17 4.35
CA VAL A 200 -9.75 -6.13 5.18
C VAL A 200 -8.75 -5.02 5.48
N CYS A 201 -9.24 -3.79 5.53
CA CYS A 201 -8.49 -2.63 5.96
C CYS A 201 -8.66 -2.44 7.48
N VAL A 202 -7.57 -2.39 8.21
CA VAL A 202 -7.58 -2.19 9.67
C VAL A 202 -6.86 -0.88 9.99
N PRO A 203 -7.54 0.11 10.58
CA PRO A 203 -6.94 1.39 10.91
C PRO A 203 -5.92 1.24 12.04
N LEU A 204 -4.90 2.07 11.97
CA LEU A 204 -3.83 2.17 12.95
C LEU A 204 -3.90 3.52 13.68
N ALA A 205 -3.54 3.53 14.95
CA ALA A 205 -3.46 4.73 15.78
C ALA A 205 -2.21 5.57 15.44
N ALA A 206 -1.21 4.95 14.83
CA ALA A 206 0.01 5.59 14.35
C ALA A 206 0.62 4.78 13.20
N GLU A 207 1.56 5.38 12.48
CA GLU A 207 2.41 4.64 11.53
C GLU A 207 3.21 3.55 12.26
N PRO A 208 3.27 2.31 11.74
CA PRO A 208 4.00 1.22 12.37
C PRO A 208 5.51 1.49 12.32
N GLY A 209 6.16 1.39 13.48
CA GLY A 209 7.62 1.48 13.60
C GLY A 209 8.31 0.15 13.31
N PRO A 210 9.60 0.14 12.97
CA PRO A 210 10.33 -1.07 12.56
C PRO A 210 10.52 -2.14 13.66
N ASP A 211 10.28 -1.80 14.92
CA ASP A 211 10.45 -2.68 16.10
C ASP A 211 9.28 -2.55 17.10
N ARG A 212 8.10 -2.11 16.65
CA ARG A 212 6.94 -1.91 17.52
C ARG A 212 5.79 -2.81 17.15
N ASP A 213 5.05 -3.26 18.17
CA ASP A 213 3.73 -3.86 17.99
C ASP A 213 2.87 -2.95 17.12
N VAL A 214 2.07 -3.56 16.25
CA VAL A 214 1.17 -2.84 15.34
C VAL A 214 0.24 -1.97 16.20
N PRO A 215 0.24 -0.64 16.03
CA PRO A 215 -0.54 0.25 16.88
C PRO A 215 -2.00 0.22 16.43
N TRP A 216 -2.71 -0.87 16.70
CA TRP A 216 -4.10 -1.06 16.33
C TRP A 216 -4.98 0.06 16.89
N THR A 217 -5.86 0.61 16.06
CA THR A 217 -6.94 1.47 16.54
C THR A 217 -8.03 0.59 17.16
N ILE A 218 -8.39 0.84 18.41
CA ILE A 218 -9.43 0.09 19.13
C ILE A 218 -10.61 1.00 19.42
N VAL A 219 -11.81 0.48 19.19
CA VAL A 219 -13.07 1.14 19.54
C VAL A 219 -13.73 0.39 20.70
N THR A 220 -14.72 1.00 21.33
CA THR A 220 -15.47 0.36 22.42
C THR A 220 -16.90 0.13 22.00
N ASP A 221 -17.45 -1.01 22.39
CA ASP A 221 -18.88 -1.27 22.30
C ASP A 221 -19.66 -0.45 23.35
N PRO A 222 -21.01 -0.45 23.33
CA PRO A 222 -21.81 0.27 24.33
C PRO A 222 -21.61 -0.17 25.78
N THR A 223 -21.06 -1.36 26.01
CA THR A 223 -20.72 -1.91 27.34
C THR A 223 -19.30 -1.54 27.78
N GLY A 224 -18.51 -0.93 26.89
CA GLY A 224 -17.11 -0.57 27.10
C GLY A 224 -16.11 -1.65 26.70
N ALA A 225 -16.56 -2.75 26.07
CA ALA A 225 -15.67 -3.83 25.65
C ALA A 225 -14.86 -3.42 24.41
N PRO A 226 -13.55 -3.76 24.34
CA PRO A 226 -12.69 -3.38 23.23
C PRO A 226 -13.04 -4.19 21.97
N LEU A 227 -13.16 -3.50 20.84
CA LEU A 227 -13.38 -4.07 19.53
C LEU A 227 -12.32 -3.55 18.55
N LEU A 228 -11.75 -4.45 17.75
CA LEU A 228 -10.92 -4.11 16.61
C LEU A 228 -11.83 -3.81 15.40
N PRO A 229 -11.85 -2.56 14.88
CA PRO A 229 -12.59 -2.24 13.67
C PRO A 229 -11.83 -2.73 12.44
N VAL A 230 -12.54 -3.42 11.55
CA VAL A 230 -12.04 -3.82 10.23
C VAL A 230 -13.01 -3.35 9.17
N PHE A 231 -12.51 -3.01 7.99
CA PHE A 231 -13.31 -2.48 6.91
C PHE A 231 -13.13 -3.32 5.66
N THR A 232 -14.22 -3.62 4.99
CA THR A 232 -14.23 -4.39 3.75
C THR A 232 -13.87 -3.52 2.53
N SER A 233 -13.82 -2.20 2.72
CA SER A 233 -13.32 -1.25 1.72
C SER A 233 -12.55 -0.07 2.35
N PRO A 234 -11.60 0.53 1.61
CA PRO A 234 -10.95 1.78 2.01
C PRO A 234 -11.91 2.95 2.17
N ASP A 235 -12.99 2.99 1.38
CA ASP A 235 -14.02 4.03 1.46
C ASP A 235 -14.77 3.97 2.79
N ALA A 236 -15.11 2.75 3.26
CA ALA A 236 -15.75 2.55 4.55
C ALA A 236 -14.80 2.94 5.70
N LEU A 237 -13.51 2.60 5.60
CA LEU A 237 -12.50 3.05 6.54
C LEU A 237 -12.38 4.58 6.57
N THR A 238 -12.31 5.21 5.40
CA THR A 238 -12.15 6.67 5.26
C THR A 238 -13.38 7.40 5.81
N ALA A 239 -14.58 6.88 5.56
CA ALA A 239 -15.80 7.43 6.13
C ALA A 239 -15.84 7.31 7.67
N PHE A 240 -15.25 6.26 8.23
CA PHE A 240 -15.19 6.02 9.67
C PHE A 240 -14.10 6.84 10.37
N ALA A 241 -12.88 6.82 9.85
CA ALA A 241 -11.67 7.33 10.50
C ALA A 241 -11.22 8.70 9.98
N GLY A 242 -11.68 9.11 8.79
CA GLY A 242 -11.23 10.29 8.07
C GLY A 242 -10.13 10.01 7.05
N GLU A 243 -9.86 10.98 6.18
CA GLU A 243 -8.78 10.89 5.19
C GLU A 243 -7.40 10.88 5.85
N GLY A 244 -6.47 10.12 5.28
CA GLY A 244 -5.07 10.09 5.73
C GLY A 244 -4.81 9.27 6.98
N VAL A 245 -5.81 8.53 7.49
CA VAL A 245 -5.60 7.59 8.59
C VAL A 245 -4.75 6.41 8.11
N PRO A 246 -3.63 6.09 8.81
CA PRO A 246 -2.83 4.93 8.47
C PRO A 246 -3.66 3.66 8.66
N PHE A 247 -3.53 2.72 7.74
CA PHE A 247 -4.19 1.43 7.82
C PHE A 247 -3.33 0.34 7.20
N VAL A 248 -3.60 -0.90 7.58
CA VAL A 248 -3.04 -2.09 6.93
C VAL A 248 -4.16 -2.81 6.20
N ALA A 249 -3.89 -3.25 4.97
CA ALA A 249 -4.75 -4.18 4.25
C ALA A 249 -4.17 -5.59 4.43
N VAL A 250 -4.89 -6.46 5.12
CA VAL A 250 -4.45 -7.83 5.44
C VAL A 250 -5.51 -8.83 5.01
N PRO A 251 -5.15 -10.05 4.58
CA PRO A 251 -6.12 -11.13 4.43
C PRO A 251 -6.85 -11.33 5.75
N CYS A 252 -8.19 -11.33 5.74
CA CYS A 252 -8.95 -11.46 6.98
C CYS A 252 -8.71 -12.81 7.65
N ALA A 253 -8.50 -13.88 6.87
CA ALA A 253 -8.09 -15.17 7.40
C ALA A 253 -6.80 -15.10 8.25
N ASP A 254 -5.79 -14.35 7.80
CA ASP A 254 -4.54 -14.21 8.54
C ASP A 254 -4.73 -13.41 9.83
N LEU A 255 -5.51 -12.32 9.76
CA LEU A 255 -5.87 -11.53 10.94
C LEU A 255 -6.64 -12.37 11.97
N LEU A 256 -7.56 -13.22 11.53
CA LEU A 256 -8.34 -14.11 12.38
C LEU A 256 -7.50 -15.24 12.98
N ALA A 257 -6.50 -15.74 12.24
CA ALA A 257 -5.59 -16.78 12.71
C ALA A 257 -4.55 -16.24 13.72
N ASP A 258 -4.03 -15.04 13.49
CA ASP A 258 -3.07 -14.35 14.36
C ASP A 258 -3.75 -13.16 15.06
N TRP A 259 -4.86 -13.44 15.74
CA TRP A 259 -5.69 -12.41 16.35
C TRP A 259 -4.89 -11.63 17.41
N PRO A 260 -4.80 -10.28 17.31
CA PRO A 260 -3.83 -9.51 18.09
C PRO A 260 -3.97 -9.60 19.62
N ASP A 261 -5.21 -9.67 20.10
CA ASP A 261 -5.51 -9.78 21.53
C ASP A 261 -6.80 -10.59 21.73
N PRO A 262 -6.76 -11.73 22.45
CA PRO A 262 -7.91 -12.60 22.63
C PRO A 262 -9.05 -11.98 23.46
N THR A 263 -8.81 -10.85 24.14
CA THR A 263 -9.81 -10.09 24.89
C THR A 263 -10.60 -9.11 24.02
N TRP A 264 -10.16 -8.87 22.78
CA TRP A 264 -10.83 -7.96 21.85
C TRP A 264 -11.87 -8.69 21.02
N GLY A 265 -13.01 -8.03 20.80
CA GLY A 265 -13.97 -8.43 19.78
C GLY A 265 -13.64 -7.84 18.41
N LEU A 266 -14.47 -8.15 17.43
CA LEU A 266 -14.37 -7.69 16.05
C LEU A 266 -15.56 -6.77 15.75
N VAL A 267 -15.33 -5.66 15.04
CA VAL A 267 -16.41 -4.92 14.38
C VAL A 267 -16.08 -4.71 12.90
N VAL A 268 -16.94 -5.20 12.02
CA VAL A 268 -16.81 -5.07 10.57
C VAL A 268 -17.61 -3.87 10.11
N ASP A 269 -17.00 -3.02 9.28
CA ASP A 269 -17.60 -1.83 8.65
C ASP A 269 -18.32 -0.94 9.67
N ALA A 270 -17.63 -0.63 10.77
CA ALA A 270 -18.15 0.22 11.83
C ALA A 270 -18.67 1.56 11.29
N GLY A 271 -19.80 2.05 11.83
CA GLY A 271 -20.42 3.30 11.37
C GLY A 271 -21.23 3.17 10.07
N THR A 272 -21.25 2.01 9.43
CA THR A 272 -22.11 1.74 8.27
C THR A 272 -23.41 1.04 8.68
N PRO A 273 -24.48 1.11 7.85
CA PRO A 273 -25.71 0.33 8.06
C PRO A 273 -25.50 -1.20 8.02
N ARG A 274 -24.32 -1.65 7.55
CA ARG A 274 -23.94 -3.06 7.40
C ARG A 274 -23.03 -3.54 8.53
N ALA A 275 -22.81 -2.70 9.55
CA ALA A 275 -21.90 -3.01 10.63
C ALA A 275 -22.28 -4.31 11.34
N LEU A 276 -21.30 -5.18 11.53
CA LEU A 276 -21.43 -6.41 12.31
C LEU A 276 -20.44 -6.35 13.47
N ALA A 277 -20.93 -6.45 14.70
CA ALA A 277 -20.09 -6.53 15.89
C ALA A 277 -20.17 -7.92 16.54
N LEU A 278 -19.01 -8.49 16.87
CA LEU A 278 -18.85 -9.72 17.61
C LEU A 278 -17.99 -9.44 18.85
N GLY A 279 -18.55 -9.68 20.04
CA GLY A 279 -17.77 -9.63 21.26
C GLY A 279 -16.71 -10.75 21.29
N ALA A 280 -15.67 -10.56 22.10
CA ALA A 280 -14.52 -11.47 22.20
C ALA A 280 -14.91 -12.94 22.42
N ALA A 281 -15.88 -13.21 23.29
CA ALA A 281 -16.34 -14.58 23.56
C ALA A 281 -16.98 -15.24 22.33
N SER A 282 -17.78 -14.49 21.57
CA SER A 282 -18.42 -14.97 20.34
C SER A 282 -17.40 -15.18 19.23
N LEU A 283 -16.42 -14.28 19.11
CA LEU A 283 -15.31 -14.41 18.17
C LEU A 283 -14.47 -15.65 18.49
N ALA A 284 -14.08 -15.82 19.75
CA ALA A 284 -13.30 -16.98 20.20
C ALA A 284 -14.03 -18.30 19.95
N ALA A 285 -15.33 -18.37 20.28
CA ALA A 285 -16.15 -19.56 20.01
C ALA A 285 -16.20 -19.89 18.51
N LEU A 286 -16.22 -18.86 17.66
CA LEU A 286 -16.29 -19.03 16.22
C LEU A 286 -14.94 -19.45 15.60
N LEU A 287 -13.84 -18.87 16.06
CA LEU A 287 -12.49 -19.29 15.66
C LEU A 287 -12.23 -20.75 16.07
N ALA A 288 -12.65 -21.14 17.27
CA ALA A 288 -12.54 -22.52 17.74
C ALA A 288 -13.38 -23.51 16.90
N ALA A 289 -14.53 -23.06 16.38
CA ALA A 289 -15.38 -23.86 15.50
C ALA A 289 -14.84 -23.98 14.07
N ASN A 290 -13.92 -23.11 13.66
CA ASN A 290 -13.36 -23.04 12.30
C ASN A 290 -11.83 -22.99 12.34
N PRO A 291 -11.16 -24.09 12.75
CA PRO A 291 -9.69 -24.13 12.78
C PRO A 291 -9.12 -23.93 11.36
N PRO A 292 -7.97 -23.25 11.21
CA PRO A 292 -7.34 -23.07 9.91
C PRO A 292 -7.05 -24.44 9.29
N THR A 293 -7.56 -24.68 8.09
CA THR A 293 -7.15 -25.83 7.27
C THR A 293 -5.70 -25.60 6.86
N GLY A 294 -4.79 -26.25 7.59
CA GLY A 294 -3.35 -26.25 7.30
C GLY A 294 -2.98 -26.97 6.01
#